data_AF-A0AAN8IPQ5-F1
#
_entry.id   AF-A0AAN8IPQ5-F1
#
_cell.length_a   1.000
_cell.length_b   1.000
_cell.length_c   1.000
_cell.angle_alpha   90.00
_cell.angle_beta   90.00
_cell.angle_gamma   90.00
#
_symmetry.space_group_name_H-M   'P 1'
#
loop_
_entity.id
_entity.type
_entity.pdbx_description
1 polymer ?
#
loop_
_entity_poly.entity_id
_entity_poly.type
_entity_poly.pdbx_seq_one_letter_code
_entity_poly.pdbx_strand_id
1 'polypeptide(L)'
;EQLEMEDNGVNREEGNSLSVLQSAGTKRGQDSFDGPASKRAHVEGDDSQLAVKILIPSAAVGAIIGKGGEAMRNLKNDHQCRVQMSKSSETYPGTSERICLVKGRVQNVLGVIDVILQRIAEKCEGSTNTDAFDHKGVYRANEVKIVMPNTSAGMVIGKSGTNIKDIRETYGCQIQVVVE
;
A
#
# COMPACT_ATOMS: atom_id res chain seq x y z
N GLU A 1 -29.49 48.74 -34.30
CA GLU A 1 -30.62 48.47 -33.38
C GLU A 1 -30.26 47.25 -32.55
N GLN A 2 -29.97 47.32 -31.25
CA GLN A 2 -30.85 47.69 -30.11
C GLN A 2 -32.13 46.84 -30.07
N LEU A 3 -32.21 45.89 -29.11
CA LEU A 3 -33.09 45.89 -27.91
C LEU A 3 -34.39 45.11 -28.23
N GLU A 4 -35.11 44.37 -27.38
CA GLU A 4 -35.11 43.97 -25.96
C GLU A 4 -36.15 42.82 -25.87
N MET A 5 -35.92 41.76 -25.09
CA MET A 5 -36.46 41.48 -23.74
C MET A 5 -38.00 41.53 -23.58
N GLU A 6 -38.54 40.47 -22.98
CA GLU A 6 -39.48 40.46 -21.83
C GLU A 6 -39.57 38.99 -21.39
N ASP A 7 -38.87 38.58 -20.33
CA ASP A 7 -39.20 38.70 -18.89
C ASP A 7 -40.51 38.04 -18.46
N ASN A 8 -40.37 37.13 -17.50
CA ASN A 8 -41.42 36.86 -16.53
C ASN A 8 -40.76 36.35 -15.24
N GLY A 9 -40.39 37.30 -14.37
CA GLY A 9 -40.34 37.07 -12.91
C GLY A 9 -41.68 36.51 -12.40
N VAL A 10 -41.78 35.96 -11.20
CA VAL A 10 -41.58 36.67 -9.93
C VAL A 10 -41.30 35.68 -8.79
N ASN A 11 -40.20 35.96 -8.09
CA ASN A 11 -39.95 36.00 -6.64
C ASN A 11 -40.73 35.11 -5.67
N ARG A 12 -39.96 34.51 -4.74
CA ARG A 12 -40.08 34.83 -3.32
C ARG A 12 -38.68 34.85 -2.67
N GLU A 13 -38.29 36.03 -2.22
CA GLU A 13 -37.18 36.32 -1.30
C GLU A 13 -37.63 36.21 0.17
N GLU A 14 -36.64 36.45 1.03
CA GLU A 14 -36.63 36.67 2.48
C GLU A 14 -36.41 35.42 3.33
N GLY A 15 -35.34 35.30 4.11
CA GLY A 15 -34.29 36.25 4.42
C GLY A 15 -33.62 35.91 5.75
N ASN A 16 -32.44 36.50 5.94
CA ASN A 16 -31.72 36.69 7.21
C ASN A 16 -31.05 35.44 7.84
N SER A 17 -29.84 35.49 8.38
CA SER A 17 -28.93 36.60 8.67
C SER A 17 -27.54 36.02 8.86
N LEU A 18 -26.53 36.70 8.32
CA LEU A 18 -25.17 36.65 8.85
C LEU A 18 -25.19 37.05 10.34
N SER A 19 -24.34 36.42 11.14
CA SER A 19 -23.80 37.04 12.35
C SER A 19 -22.28 36.82 12.40
N VAL A 20 -21.55 37.78 11.84
CA VAL A 20 -20.16 38.09 12.20
C VAL A 20 -20.22 39.10 13.34
N LEU A 21 -19.75 38.73 14.54
CA LEU A 21 -19.27 39.64 15.59
C LEU A 21 -18.26 38.84 16.43
N GLN A 22 -16.98 39.11 16.24
CA GLN A 22 -16.14 40.05 17.00
C GLN A 22 -15.53 39.48 18.29
N SER A 23 -14.22 39.62 18.32
CA SER A 23 -13.24 39.30 19.34
C SER A 23 -13.50 39.97 20.70
N ALA A 24 -13.26 39.20 21.77
CA ALA A 24 -12.80 39.74 23.04
C ALA A 24 -11.75 38.78 23.64
N GLY A 25 -10.51 39.25 23.75
CA GLY A 25 -9.44 38.52 24.41
C GLY A 25 -9.61 38.51 25.93
N THR A 26 -9.25 37.39 26.56
CA THR A 26 -8.95 37.34 28.00
C THR A 26 -7.71 36.46 28.22
N LYS A 27 -6.90 36.85 29.21
CA LYS A 27 -5.51 36.48 29.44
C LYS A 27 -5.28 35.03 29.92
N ARG A 28 -4.02 34.62 29.70
CA ARG A 28 -3.27 33.41 30.07
C ARG A 28 -3.43 32.90 31.52
N GLY A 29 -3.36 31.57 31.67
CA GLY A 29 -2.92 30.80 32.85
C GLY A 29 -2.83 29.31 32.44
N GLN A 30 -1.66 28.79 32.07
CA GLN A 30 -0.66 28.08 32.88
C GLN A 30 -0.98 26.58 33.12
N ASP A 31 -0.24 25.75 32.38
CA ASP A 31 0.26 24.39 32.64
C ASP A 31 -0.70 23.26 33.08
N SER A 32 -1.01 22.36 32.13
CA SER A 32 -1.02 20.91 32.34
C SER A 32 -0.77 20.19 31.01
N PHE A 33 0.31 19.41 31.00
CA PHE A 33 0.80 18.58 29.91
C PHE A 33 -0.22 17.46 29.61
N ASP A 34 -1.14 17.69 28.68
CA ASP A 34 -1.93 16.61 28.06
C ASP A 34 -1.36 16.36 26.67
N GLY A 35 -0.64 15.24 26.54
CA GLY A 35 0.05 14.85 25.31
C GLY A 35 -0.95 14.67 24.16
N PRO A 36 -0.52 14.88 22.90
CA PRO A 36 -1.46 14.84 21.78
C PRO A 36 -2.08 13.46 21.69
N ALA A 37 -3.42 13.46 21.75
CA ALA A 37 -4.32 12.35 21.55
C ALA A 37 -3.72 11.28 20.65
N SER A 38 -3.57 10.07 21.21
CA SER A 38 -3.48 8.87 20.40
C SER A 38 -4.72 8.86 19.52
N LYS A 39 -4.56 9.30 18.26
CA LYS A 39 -5.51 9.01 17.19
C LYS A 39 -5.54 7.49 17.07
N ARG A 40 -6.34 6.85 17.92
CA ARG A 40 -6.84 5.51 17.69
C ARG A 40 -7.51 5.61 16.33
N ALA A 41 -6.83 5.08 15.31
CA ALA A 41 -7.35 5.07 13.97
C ALA A 41 -8.75 4.45 14.06
N HIS A 42 -9.75 5.24 13.70
CA HIS A 42 -11.12 4.78 13.56
C HIS A 42 -11.10 3.72 12.45
N VAL A 43 -11.12 2.44 12.85
CA VAL A 43 -11.26 1.32 11.93
C VAL A 43 -12.76 1.07 11.79
N GLU A 44 -13.42 1.85 10.95
CA GLU A 44 -14.73 1.51 10.43
C GLU A 44 -14.71 1.56 8.91
N GLY A 45 -15.03 0.42 8.28
CA GLY A 45 -15.14 0.24 6.84
C GLY A 45 -14.24 -0.84 6.29
N ASP A 46 -14.82 -2.02 6.03
CA ASP A 46 -14.27 -3.15 5.26
C ASP A 46 -14.06 -2.81 3.76
N ASP A 47 -13.50 -1.63 3.49
CA ASP A 47 -13.15 -1.15 2.15
C ASP A 47 -11.72 -0.60 2.12
N SER A 48 -10.87 -1.08 3.04
CA SER A 48 -9.47 -0.68 3.11
C SER A 48 -8.76 -1.11 1.82
N GLN A 49 -8.44 -0.11 0.99
CA GLN A 49 -7.62 -0.29 -0.20
C GLN A 49 -6.15 -0.43 0.23
N LEU A 50 -5.50 -1.49 -0.22
CA LEU A 50 -4.09 -1.78 0.02
C LEU A 50 -3.32 -1.69 -1.30
N ALA A 51 -2.06 -1.23 -1.23
CA ALA A 51 -1.11 -1.32 -2.32
C ALA A 51 0.20 -1.94 -1.82
N VAL A 52 0.66 -3.00 -2.49
CA VAL A 52 1.89 -3.73 -2.14
C VAL A 52 2.80 -3.80 -3.36
N LYS A 53 4.10 -3.62 -3.14
CA LYS A 53 5.14 -3.88 -4.15
C LYS A 53 5.92 -5.13 -3.75
N ILE A 54 5.97 -6.12 -4.64
CA ILE A 54 6.61 -7.41 -4.41
C ILE A 54 7.73 -7.56 -5.44
N LEU A 55 8.89 -8.05 -5.03
CA LEU A 55 9.96 -8.39 -5.95
C LEU A 55 9.73 -9.80 -6.52
N ILE A 56 9.81 -9.89 -7.85
CA ILE A 56 9.51 -11.07 -8.63
C ILE A 56 10.77 -11.53 -9.36
N PRO A 57 11.26 -12.75 -9.10
CA PRO A 57 12.40 -13.31 -9.81
C PRO A 57 12.12 -13.43 -11.30
N SER A 58 13.14 -13.17 -12.12
CA SER A 58 13.05 -13.23 -13.58
C SER A 58 12.46 -14.55 -14.09
N ALA A 59 12.80 -15.67 -13.45
CA ALA A 59 12.28 -17.01 -13.76
C ALA A 59 10.76 -17.15 -13.58
N ALA A 60 10.16 -16.46 -12.60
CA ALA A 60 8.72 -16.55 -12.30
C ALA A 60 7.86 -15.58 -13.12
N VAL A 61 8.46 -14.49 -13.63
CA VAL A 61 7.76 -13.42 -14.35
C VAL A 61 6.93 -13.95 -15.52
N GLY A 62 7.50 -14.86 -16.33
CA GLY A 62 6.81 -15.44 -17.48
C GLY A 62 5.56 -16.23 -17.08
N ALA A 63 5.63 -16.96 -15.96
CA ALA A 63 4.53 -17.76 -15.43
C ALA A 63 3.41 -16.89 -14.83
N ILE A 64 3.74 -15.73 -14.25
CA ILE A 64 2.78 -14.76 -13.71
C ILE A 64 2.09 -13.98 -14.84
N ILE A 65 2.83 -13.59 -15.89
CA ILE A 65 2.26 -12.84 -17.02
C ILE A 65 1.41 -13.74 -17.92
N GLY A 66 1.92 -14.94 -18.25
CA GLY A 66 1.31 -15.86 -19.19
C GLY A 66 1.49 -15.46 -20.65
N LYS A 67 1.22 -16.40 -21.56
CA LYS A 67 1.29 -16.17 -23.02
C LYS A 67 0.28 -15.08 -23.39
N GLY A 68 0.74 -14.05 -24.11
CA GLY A 68 -0.11 -12.91 -24.48
C GLY A 68 -0.66 -12.10 -23.30
N GLY A 69 -0.15 -12.28 -22.08
CA GLY A 69 -0.66 -11.61 -20.88
C GLY A 69 -1.94 -12.22 -20.30
N GLU A 70 -2.36 -13.41 -20.76
CA GLU A 70 -3.62 -14.05 -20.36
C GLU A 70 -3.69 -14.32 -18.85
N ALA A 71 -2.66 -14.93 -18.27
CA ALA A 71 -2.64 -15.24 -16.84
C ALA A 71 -2.73 -13.97 -15.98
N MET A 72 -2.00 -12.91 -16.35
CA MET A 72 -2.08 -11.61 -15.69
C MET A 72 -3.47 -10.97 -15.80
N ARG A 73 -4.14 -11.13 -16.95
CA ARG A 73 -5.50 -10.61 -17.15
C ARG A 73 -6.50 -11.36 -16.27
N ASN A 74 -6.40 -12.68 -16.18
CA ASN A 74 -7.26 -13.48 -15.29
C ASN A 74 -7.01 -13.11 -13.83
N LEU A 75 -5.74 -13.02 -13.41
CA LEU A 75 -5.36 -12.60 -12.05
C LEU A 75 -5.95 -11.23 -11.65
N LYS A 76 -6.03 -10.28 -12.58
CA LYS A 76 -6.69 -8.98 -12.34
C LYS A 76 -8.20 -9.11 -12.19
N ASN A 77 -8.83 -9.88 -13.07
CA ASN A 77 -10.28 -10.01 -13.14
C ASN A 77 -10.83 -10.81 -11.96
N ASP A 78 -10.23 -11.97 -11.70
CA ASP A 78 -10.68 -12.94 -10.69
C ASP A 78 -10.60 -12.35 -9.28
N HIS A 79 -9.55 -11.58 -9.01
CA HIS A 79 -9.36 -10.90 -7.73
C HIS A 79 -9.82 -9.45 -7.74
N GLN A 80 -10.37 -8.91 -8.85
CA GLN A 80 -10.78 -7.50 -8.94
C GLN A 80 -9.67 -6.52 -8.48
N CYS A 81 -8.42 -6.81 -8.85
CA CYS A 81 -7.23 -6.10 -8.41
C CYS A 81 -6.51 -5.44 -9.58
N ARG A 82 -5.90 -4.28 -9.33
CA ARG A 82 -4.94 -3.68 -10.26
C ARG A 82 -3.56 -4.29 -10.03
N VAL A 83 -3.11 -5.10 -10.99
CA VAL A 83 -1.78 -5.72 -10.99
C VAL A 83 -0.91 -5.14 -12.10
N GLN A 84 0.30 -4.69 -11.79
CA GLN A 84 1.24 -4.13 -12.76
C GLN A 84 2.63 -4.71 -12.53
N MET A 85 3.32 -5.08 -13.60
CA MET A 85 4.72 -5.51 -13.56
C MET A 85 5.58 -4.38 -14.16
N SER A 86 6.69 -4.01 -13.51
CA SER A 86 7.71 -3.10 -14.08
C SER A 86 8.21 -3.62 -15.43
N LYS A 87 8.84 -2.81 -16.29
CA LYS A 87 9.36 -3.34 -17.58
C LYS A 87 10.50 -4.34 -17.36
N SER A 88 10.86 -5.11 -18.40
CA SER A 88 11.97 -6.08 -18.31
C SER A 88 13.33 -5.41 -18.02
N SER A 89 13.51 -4.16 -18.46
CA SER A 89 14.69 -3.34 -18.17
C SER A 89 14.65 -2.63 -16.81
N GLU A 90 13.53 -2.72 -16.10
CA GLU A 90 13.30 -2.01 -14.83
C GLU A 90 13.28 -3.05 -13.69
N THR A 91 14.47 -3.38 -13.17
CA THR A 91 14.64 -4.23 -11.98
C THR A 91 14.84 -3.40 -10.73
N TYR A 92 14.64 -4.02 -9.56
CA TYR A 92 14.97 -3.37 -8.29
C TYR A 92 16.50 -3.25 -8.15
N PRO A 93 17.05 -2.09 -7.74
CA PRO A 93 18.48 -1.88 -7.61
C PRO A 93 19.16 -2.98 -6.79
N GLY A 94 20.33 -3.45 -7.24
CA GLY A 94 21.06 -4.54 -6.58
C GLY A 94 20.47 -5.94 -6.77
N THR A 95 19.43 -6.08 -7.61
CA THR A 95 18.79 -7.37 -7.93
C THR A 95 18.56 -7.55 -9.43
N SER A 96 18.23 -8.79 -9.80
CA SER A 96 17.66 -9.12 -11.12
C SER A 96 16.13 -9.27 -11.08
N GLU A 97 15.48 -8.79 -10.01
CA GLU A 97 14.05 -8.97 -9.77
C GLU A 97 13.23 -7.79 -10.29
N ARG A 98 12.07 -8.08 -10.88
CA ARG A 98 11.10 -7.07 -11.33
C ARG A 98 10.15 -6.70 -10.21
N ILE A 99 9.56 -5.50 -10.28
CA ILE A 99 8.64 -5.01 -9.25
C ILE A 99 7.22 -5.25 -9.72
N CYS A 100 6.46 -6.04 -8.96
CA CYS A 100 5.02 -6.20 -9.15
C CYS A 100 4.25 -5.33 -8.15
N LEU A 101 3.49 -4.37 -8.66
CA LEU A 101 2.54 -3.56 -7.89
C LEU A 101 1.16 -4.20 -7.93
N VAL A 102 0.63 -4.52 -6.75
CA VAL A 102 -0.74 -5.01 -6.56
C VAL A 102 -1.51 -3.98 -5.76
N LYS A 103 -2.69 -3.55 -6.25
CA LYS A 103 -3.57 -2.61 -5.56
C LYS A 103 -5.03 -3.08 -5.62
N GLY A 104 -5.72 -3.04 -4.49
CA GLY A 104 -7.15 -3.41 -4.39
C GLY A 104 -7.59 -3.52 -2.94
N ARG A 105 -8.74 -4.17 -2.69
CA ARG A 105 -9.19 -4.51 -1.33
C ARG A 105 -8.22 -5.48 -0.66
N VAL A 106 -8.06 -5.39 0.67
CA VAL A 106 -7.10 -6.23 1.41
C VAL A 106 -7.24 -7.72 1.07
N GLN A 107 -8.44 -8.28 1.18
CA GLN A 107 -8.67 -9.71 0.92
C GLN A 107 -8.26 -10.12 -0.50
N ASN A 108 -8.58 -9.27 -1.47
CA ASN A 108 -8.27 -9.50 -2.86
C ASN A 108 -6.76 -9.41 -3.15
N VAL A 109 -6.08 -8.45 -2.52
CA VAL A 109 -4.62 -8.30 -2.63
C VAL A 109 -3.92 -9.52 -2.04
N LEU A 110 -4.37 -10.04 -0.90
CA LEU A 110 -3.82 -11.26 -0.30
C LEU A 110 -3.99 -12.47 -1.22
N GLY A 111 -5.14 -12.62 -1.88
CA GLY A 111 -5.34 -13.68 -2.88
C GLY A 111 -4.39 -13.57 -4.08
N VAL A 112 -4.13 -12.35 -4.58
CA VAL A 112 -3.14 -12.14 -5.66
C VAL A 112 -1.73 -12.47 -5.19
N ILE A 113 -1.37 -12.10 -3.95
CA ILE A 113 -0.08 -12.43 -3.36
C ILE A 113 0.11 -13.95 -3.33
N ASP A 114 -0.88 -14.70 -2.85
CA ASP A 114 -0.83 -16.17 -2.78
C ASP A 114 -0.51 -16.81 -4.13
N VAL A 115 -1.23 -16.41 -5.18
CA VAL A 115 -0.97 -16.90 -6.55
C VAL A 115 0.44 -16.55 -7.02
N ILE A 116 0.92 -15.34 -6.73
CA ILE A 116 2.28 -14.92 -7.08
C ILE A 116 3.32 -15.80 -6.38
N LEU A 117 3.14 -16.05 -5.07
CA LEU A 117 4.06 -16.88 -4.28
C LEU A 117 4.10 -18.31 -4.79
N GLN A 118 2.94 -18.88 -5.15
CA GLN A 118 2.88 -20.20 -5.78
C GLN A 118 3.72 -20.25 -7.07
N ARG A 119 3.60 -19.24 -7.96
CA ARG A 119 4.39 -19.21 -9.20
C ARG A 119 5.89 -19.02 -8.94
N ILE A 120 6.27 -18.32 -7.88
CA ILE A 120 7.67 -18.21 -7.47
C ILE A 120 8.18 -19.56 -6.98
N ALA A 121 7.44 -20.23 -6.10
CA ALA A 121 7.80 -21.55 -5.59
C ALA A 121 8.01 -22.57 -6.72
N GLU A 122 7.08 -22.63 -7.68
CA GLU A 122 7.16 -23.53 -8.84
C GLU A 122 8.31 -23.24 -9.82
N LYS A 123 8.77 -21.98 -9.92
CA LYS A 123 9.77 -21.56 -10.92
C LYS A 123 11.16 -21.32 -10.37
N CYS A 124 11.30 -21.24 -9.05
CA CYS A 124 12.57 -20.96 -8.38
C CYS A 124 13.09 -22.15 -7.54
N GLU A 125 12.57 -23.35 -7.76
CA GLU A 125 13.02 -24.56 -7.08
C GLU A 125 14.55 -24.75 -7.25
N GLY A 126 15.27 -24.85 -6.13
CA GLY A 126 16.72 -25.04 -6.11
C GLY A 126 17.59 -23.80 -6.33
N SER A 127 17.01 -22.60 -6.49
CA SER A 127 17.79 -21.36 -6.60
C SER A 127 18.24 -20.85 -5.22
N THR A 128 19.55 -20.73 -5.02
CA THR A 128 20.18 -20.18 -3.80
C THR A 128 20.86 -18.84 -4.06
N ASN A 129 20.77 -17.90 -3.11
CA ASN A 129 21.56 -16.67 -2.93
C ASN A 129 22.16 -16.07 -4.23
N THR A 130 21.38 -15.23 -4.89
CA THR A 130 21.75 -14.56 -6.15
C THR A 130 21.85 -13.04 -6.03
N ASP A 131 21.29 -12.41 -4.99
CA ASP A 131 21.32 -10.95 -4.81
C ASP A 131 21.58 -10.48 -3.37
N ALA A 132 21.73 -9.16 -3.21
CA ALA A 132 22.12 -8.50 -1.97
C ALA A 132 21.07 -8.56 -0.85
N PHE A 133 19.82 -8.93 -1.18
CA PHE A 133 18.69 -8.93 -0.26
C PHE A 133 18.16 -10.34 0.06
N ASP A 134 18.80 -11.39 -0.47
CA ASP A 134 18.45 -12.78 -0.14
C ASP A 134 18.75 -13.13 1.33
N HIS A 135 17.83 -13.87 1.95
CA HIS A 135 18.07 -14.38 3.30
C HIS A 135 19.02 -15.59 3.28
N LYS A 136 20.08 -15.54 4.09
CA LYS A 136 21.10 -16.60 4.13
C LYS A 136 20.48 -17.94 4.50
N GLY A 137 20.68 -18.94 3.62
CA GLY A 137 20.22 -20.31 3.86
C GLY A 137 18.74 -20.54 3.52
N VAL A 138 18.07 -19.56 2.90
CA VAL A 138 16.70 -19.70 2.41
C VAL A 138 16.74 -19.74 0.88
N TYR A 139 16.02 -20.70 0.30
CA TYR A 139 15.84 -20.76 -1.15
C TYR A 139 14.87 -19.67 -1.59
N ARG A 140 15.08 -19.11 -2.78
CA ARG A 140 14.22 -18.03 -3.29
C ARG A 140 12.75 -18.46 -3.44
N ALA A 141 12.50 -19.76 -3.66
CA ALA A 141 11.18 -20.38 -3.66
C ALA A 141 10.43 -20.27 -2.32
N ASN A 142 11.15 -20.12 -1.21
CA ASN A 142 10.61 -20.10 0.16
C ASN A 142 10.69 -18.71 0.81
N GLU A 143 10.97 -17.65 0.03
CA GLU A 143 11.12 -16.29 0.53
C GLU A 143 10.21 -15.31 -0.23
N VAL A 144 9.74 -14.28 0.49
CA VAL A 144 8.99 -13.16 -0.09
C VAL A 144 9.72 -11.86 0.19
N LYS A 145 10.05 -11.12 -0.87
CA LYS A 145 10.66 -9.79 -0.78
C LYS A 145 9.62 -8.71 -1.10
N ILE A 146 9.40 -7.80 -0.15
CA ILE A 146 8.42 -6.72 -0.26
C ILE A 146 9.14 -5.37 -0.19
N VAL A 147 8.80 -4.47 -1.10
CA VAL A 147 9.30 -3.09 -1.09
C VAL A 147 8.29 -2.19 -0.39
N MET A 148 8.76 -1.43 0.59
CA MET A 148 7.91 -0.54 1.37
C MET A 148 8.59 0.81 1.65
N PRO A 149 7.83 1.89 1.86
CA PRO A 149 8.39 3.17 2.29
C PRO A 149 9.08 3.07 3.65
N ASN A 150 10.15 3.86 3.86
CA ASN A 150 10.89 3.91 5.12
C ASN A 150 9.99 4.23 6.33
N THR A 151 9.01 5.11 6.16
CA THR A 151 8.02 5.42 7.21
C THR A 151 7.23 4.18 7.64
N SER A 152 6.78 3.38 6.66
CA SER A 152 6.05 2.13 6.93
C SER A 152 6.96 1.07 7.55
N ALA A 153 8.20 0.95 7.07
CA ALA A 153 9.19 0.07 7.67
C ALA A 153 9.45 0.43 9.15
N GLY A 154 9.58 1.72 9.46
CA GLY A 154 9.74 2.20 10.84
C GLY A 154 8.58 1.81 11.76
N MET A 155 7.34 1.84 11.25
CA MET A 155 6.16 1.37 11.99
C MET A 155 6.17 -0.15 12.21
N VAL A 156 6.55 -0.92 11.18
CA VAL A 156 6.68 -2.39 11.30
C VAL A 156 7.78 -2.77 12.29
N ILE A 157 8.94 -2.08 12.25
CA ILE A 157 10.05 -2.30 13.19
C ILE A 157 9.62 -1.92 14.62
N GLY A 158 8.99 -0.76 14.79
CA GLY A 158 8.61 -0.21 16.08
C GLY A 158 9.81 0.32 16.89
N LYS A 159 9.52 1.01 17.99
CA LYS A 159 10.56 1.57 18.88
C LYS A 159 11.49 0.46 19.38
N SER A 160 12.80 0.64 19.19
CA SER A 160 13.84 -0.33 19.55
C SER A 160 13.63 -1.75 18.97
N GLY A 161 12.90 -1.87 17.86
CA GLY A 161 12.59 -3.15 17.23
C GLY A 161 11.58 -4.00 17.99
N THR A 162 10.82 -3.43 18.92
CA THR A 162 9.86 -4.18 19.76
C THR A 162 8.77 -4.83 18.89
N ASN A 163 8.12 -4.05 18.02
CA ASN A 163 7.00 -4.53 17.22
C ASN A 163 7.41 -5.67 16.27
N ILE A 164 8.57 -5.57 15.61
CA ILE A 164 9.03 -6.64 14.72
C ILE A 164 9.50 -7.88 15.49
N LYS A 165 9.96 -7.75 16.74
CA LYS A 165 10.23 -8.92 17.59
C LYS A 165 8.93 -9.64 17.92
N ASP A 166 7.90 -8.91 18.33
CA ASP A 166 6.59 -9.46 18.66
C ASP A 166 5.96 -10.17 17.46
N ILE A 167 6.07 -9.59 16.25
CA ILE A 167 5.59 -10.21 15.00
C ILE A 167 6.34 -11.53 14.74
N ARG A 168 7.67 -11.54 14.85
CA ARG A 168 8.47 -12.76 14.62
C ARG A 168 8.12 -13.86 15.63
N GLU A 169 7.94 -13.51 16.90
CA GLU A 169 7.61 -14.46 17.96
C GLU A 169 6.18 -15.01 17.82
N THR A 170 5.21 -14.13 17.58
CA THR A 170 3.79 -14.49 17.48
C THR A 170 3.50 -15.40 16.29
N TYR A 171 4.11 -15.11 15.14
CA TYR A 171 3.83 -15.83 13.89
C TYR A 171 4.92 -16.83 13.50
N GLY A 172 5.99 -16.95 14.29
CA GLY A 172 7.10 -17.87 14.04
C GLY A 172 7.84 -17.61 12.73
N CYS A 173 7.80 -16.38 12.20
CA CYS A 173 8.34 -16.04 10.90
C CYS A 173 9.73 -15.38 11.01
N GLN A 174 10.60 -15.64 10.04
CA GLN A 174 11.87 -14.94 9.90
C GLN A 174 11.67 -13.72 8.99
N ILE A 175 11.75 -12.53 9.58
CA ILE A 175 11.62 -11.26 8.86
C ILE A 175 12.94 -10.52 8.93
N GLN A 176 13.48 -10.10 7.79
CA GLN A 176 14.59 -9.17 7.70
C GLN A 176 14.10 -7.87 7.05
N VAL A 177 14.38 -6.73 7.69
CA VAL A 177 14.10 -5.41 7.10
C VAL A 177 15.43 -4.79 6.76
N VAL A 178 15.63 -4.51 5.48
CA VAL A 178 16.79 -3.77 4.98
C VAL A 178 16.34 -2.33 4.78
N VAL A 179 17.00 -1.41 5.47
CA VAL A 179 16.75 0.03 5.34
C VAL A 179 17.98 0.64 4.67
N GLU A 180 17.77 1.29 3.54
CA GLU A 180 18.77 2.11 2.84
C GLU A 180 18.63 3.59 3.21
#